data_AF-A0A6N2TYM5-F1
#
_entry.id   AF-A0A6N2TYM5-F1
#
_cell.length_a   1.000
_cell.length_b   1.000
_cell.length_c   1.000
_cell.angle_alpha   90.00
_cell.angle_beta   90.00
_cell.angle_gamma   90.00
#
_symmetry.space_group_name_H-M   'P 1'
#
loop_
_entity.id
_entity.type
_entity.pdbx_description
1 polymer ?
#
loop_
_entity_poly.entity_id
_entity_poly.type
_entity_poly.pdbx_seq_one_letter_code
_entity_poly.pdbx_strand_id
1 'polypeptide(L)'
;MKELENVMSQLEKETKKKEQVENKIKQLRQKKSQLKRKADTKRKVEKGGVFEKFEKQITGAEESTDNDLIYAFLDYVLSDNRNREKLKELTEIHLKEKEISLEENPNLKEENANDDFEELTEEE
;
A
#
# COMPACT_ATOMS: atom_id res chain seq x y z
N MET A 1 -49.36 -2.38 -27.00
CA MET A 1 -49.33 -1.91 -25.59
C MET A 1 -48.62 -2.90 -24.67
N LYS A 2 -48.98 -4.19 -24.67
CA LYS A 2 -48.38 -5.21 -23.78
C LYS A 2 -46.87 -5.46 -23.97
N GLU A 3 -46.37 -5.36 -25.21
CA GLU A 3 -44.93 -5.50 -25.50
C GLU A 3 -44.11 -4.33 -24.96
N LEU A 4 -44.61 -3.10 -25.09
CA LEU A 4 -43.94 -1.91 -24.56
C LEU A 4 -43.84 -1.95 -23.03
N GLU A 5 -44.90 -2.39 -22.36
CA GLU A 5 -44.93 -2.56 -20.90
C GLU A 5 -43.92 -3.62 -20.42
N ASN A 6 -43.80 -4.73 -21.13
CA ASN A 6 -42.78 -5.75 -20.85
C ASN A 6 -41.36 -5.20 -21.02
N VAL A 7 -41.09 -4.45 -22.09
CA VAL A 7 -39.77 -3.84 -22.33
C VAL A 7 -39.44 -2.81 -21.25
N MET A 8 -40.40 -1.98 -20.84
CA MET A 8 -40.20 -1.03 -19.73
C MET A 8 -39.90 -1.74 -18.41
N SER A 9 -40.58 -2.84 -18.10
CA SER A 9 -40.31 -3.63 -16.88
C SER A 9 -38.92 -4.28 -16.90
N GLN A 10 -38.45 -4.74 -18.06
CA GLN A 10 -37.09 -5.26 -18.21
C GLN A 10 -36.05 -4.15 -18.02
N LEU A 11 -36.28 -2.97 -18.61
CA LEU A 11 -35.39 -1.82 -18.46
C LEU A 11 -35.27 -1.38 -16.99
N GLU A 12 -36.38 -1.34 -16.24
CA GLU A 12 -36.38 -0.98 -14.82
C GLU A 12 -35.59 -2.01 -13.97
N LYS A 13 -35.66 -3.30 -14.31
CA LYS A 13 -34.89 -4.34 -13.62
C LYS A 13 -33.39 -4.21 -13.91
N GLU A 14 -33.01 -3.98 -15.16
CA GLU A 14 -31.60 -3.85 -15.53
C GLU A 14 -30.99 -2.56 -14.98
N THR A 15 -31.74 -1.45 -14.93
CA THR A 15 -31.27 -0.21 -14.31
C THR A 15 -31.07 -0.35 -12.80
N LYS A 16 -32.00 -1.00 -12.07
CA LYS A 16 -31.81 -1.32 -10.65
C LYS A 16 -30.59 -2.20 -10.40
N LYS A 17 -30.36 -3.22 -11.24
CA LYS A 17 -29.15 -4.06 -11.15
C LYS A 17 -27.89 -3.24 -11.38
N LYS A 18 -27.88 -2.36 -12.39
CA LYS A 18 -26.75 -1.47 -12.67
C LYS A 18 -26.43 -0.58 -11.47
N GLU A 19 -27.44 0.06 -10.87
CA GLU A 19 -27.27 0.90 -9.69
C GLU A 19 -26.71 0.10 -8.49
N GLN A 20 -27.21 -1.12 -8.25
CA GLN A 20 -26.68 -2.00 -7.21
C GLN A 20 -25.21 -2.36 -7.43
N VAL A 21 -24.83 -2.66 -8.68
CA VAL A 21 -23.45 -2.96 -9.05
C VAL A 21 -22.55 -1.73 -8.87
N GLU A 22 -22.98 -0.54 -9.32
CA GLU A 22 -22.24 0.71 -9.14
C GLU A 22 -21.99 1.03 -7.67
N ASN A 23 -23.02 0.86 -6.83
CA ASN A 23 -22.89 1.03 -5.38
C ASN A 23 -21.89 0.04 -4.77
N LYS A 24 -21.91 -1.23 -5.21
CA LYS A 24 -20.94 -2.24 -4.76
C LYS A 24 -19.51 -1.90 -5.20
N ILE A 25 -19.33 -1.41 -6.43
CA ILE A 25 -18.04 -0.94 -6.93
C ILE A 25 -17.52 0.22 -6.05
N LYS A 26 -18.36 1.19 -5.73
CA LYS A 26 -18.00 2.33 -4.87
C LYS A 26 -17.53 1.85 -3.48
N GLN A 27 -18.25 0.92 -2.86
CA GLN A 27 -17.86 0.32 -1.58
C GLN A 27 -16.52 -0.42 -1.66
N LEU A 28 -16.30 -1.19 -2.72
CA LEU A 28 -15.04 -1.91 -2.93
C LEU A 28 -13.86 -0.95 -3.12
N ARG A 29 -14.03 0.14 -3.88
CA ARG A 29 -13.01 1.19 -4.03
C ARG A 29 -12.63 1.82 -2.69
N GLN A 30 -13.63 2.15 -1.86
CA GLN A 30 -13.39 2.69 -0.52
C GLN A 30 -12.63 1.70 0.36
N LYS A 31 -13.04 0.42 0.35
CA LYS A 31 -12.37 -0.63 1.12
C LYS A 31 -10.93 -0.86 0.65
N LYS A 32 -10.67 -0.84 -0.67
CA LYS A 32 -9.32 -0.90 -1.27
C LYS A 32 -8.44 0.21 -0.70
N SER A 33 -8.91 1.46 -0.72
CA SER A 33 -8.18 2.61 -0.19
C SER A 33 -7.89 2.48 1.31
N GLN A 34 -8.88 2.07 2.12
CA GLN A 34 -8.69 1.85 3.55
C GLN A 34 -7.66 0.75 3.85
N LEU A 35 -7.68 -0.35 3.09
CA LEU A 35 -6.72 -1.43 3.24
C LEU A 35 -5.30 -0.99 2.89
N LYS A 36 -5.12 -0.23 1.80
CA LYS A 36 -3.82 0.37 1.43
C LYS A 36 -3.27 1.24 2.57
N ARG A 37 -4.08 2.18 3.10
CA ARG A 37 -3.68 3.07 4.21
C ARG A 37 -3.33 2.30 5.49
N LYS A 38 -4.09 1.27 5.84
CA LYS A 38 -3.80 0.43 7.01
C LYS A 38 -2.48 -0.33 6.84
N ALA A 39 -2.23 -0.89 5.65
CA ALA A 39 -0.98 -1.56 5.35
C ALA A 39 0.21 -0.59 5.42
N ASP A 40 0.09 0.61 4.85
CA ASP A 40 1.12 1.64 4.91
C ASP A 40 1.41 2.10 6.34
N THR A 41 0.37 2.32 7.13
CA THR A 41 0.49 2.73 8.54
C THR A 41 1.20 1.65 9.35
N LYS A 42 0.76 0.39 9.19
CA LYS A 42 1.39 -0.76 9.85
C LYS A 42 2.88 -0.86 9.47
N ARG A 43 3.22 -0.75 8.19
CA ARG A 43 4.61 -0.77 7.71
C ARG A 43 5.45 0.36 8.35
N LYS A 44 4.90 1.58 8.44
CA LYS A 44 5.60 2.73 9.05
C LYS A 44 5.87 2.49 10.54
N VAL A 45 4.85 2.02 11.28
CA VAL A 45 4.98 1.70 12.71
C VAL A 45 5.99 0.57 12.94
N GLU A 46 5.94 -0.51 12.15
CA GLU A 46 6.90 -1.61 12.26
C GLU A 46 8.33 -1.15 11.97
N LYS A 47 8.54 -0.32 10.95
CA LYS A 47 9.85 0.27 10.66
C LYS A 47 10.35 1.17 11.80
N GLY A 48 9.50 2.05 12.31
CA GLY A 48 9.83 2.92 13.46
C GLY A 48 10.23 2.11 14.69
N GLY A 49 9.45 1.08 15.03
CA GLY A 49 9.76 0.21 16.17
C GLY A 49 11.04 -0.63 16.00
N VAL A 50 11.51 -0.85 14.78
CA VAL A 50 12.85 -1.44 14.55
C VAL A 50 13.95 -0.44 14.92
N PHE A 51 13.81 0.83 14.56
CA PHE A 51 14.76 1.87 14.93
C PHE A 51 14.84 2.07 16.45
N GLU A 52 13.71 2.20 17.13
CA GLU A 52 13.66 2.34 18.60
C GLU A 52 14.36 1.16 19.30
N LYS A 53 14.19 -0.07 18.79
CA LYS A 53 14.88 -1.25 19.34
C LYS A 53 16.39 -1.17 19.15
N PHE A 54 16.87 -0.76 17.99
CA PHE A 54 18.30 -0.59 17.74
C PHE A 54 18.89 0.55 18.57
N GLU A 55 18.18 1.67 18.68
CA GLU A 55 18.57 2.79 19.53
C GLU A 55 18.70 2.34 20.98
N LYS A 56 17.68 1.67 21.53
CA LYS A 56 17.70 1.10 22.88
C LYS A 56 18.84 0.11 23.08
N GLN A 57 19.15 -0.70 22.08
CA GLN A 57 20.26 -1.65 22.15
C GLN A 57 21.62 -0.94 22.25
N ILE A 58 21.81 0.18 21.57
CA ILE A 58 23.07 0.92 21.54
C ILE A 58 23.20 1.85 22.76
N THR A 59 22.13 2.55 23.11
CA THR A 59 22.12 3.62 24.12
C THR A 59 21.69 3.13 25.49
N GLY A 60 20.96 2.02 25.57
CA GLY A 60 20.31 1.53 26.79
C GLY A 60 19.05 2.31 27.19
N ALA A 61 18.70 3.38 26.47
CA ALA A 61 17.56 4.24 26.78
C ALA A 61 16.30 3.82 26.01
N GLU A 62 15.14 4.01 26.63
CA GLU A 62 13.83 3.81 26.00
C GLU A 62 13.19 5.18 25.83
N GLU A 63 13.60 5.88 24.78
CA GLU A 63 13.07 7.19 24.41
C GLU A 63 12.27 7.07 23.10
N SER A 64 11.27 7.93 22.96
CA SER A 64 10.53 8.06 21.70
C SER A 64 11.45 8.70 20.68
N THR A 65 11.85 7.96 19.64
CA THR A 65 12.74 8.52 18.63
C THR A 65 11.99 9.48 17.72
N ASP A 66 12.49 10.71 17.62
CA ASP A 66 11.94 11.70 16.70
C ASP A 66 12.44 11.47 15.26
N ASN A 67 11.62 11.83 14.28
CA ASN A 67 11.95 11.64 12.86
C ASN A 67 13.22 12.41 12.46
N ASP A 68 13.42 13.62 12.97
CA ASP A 68 14.57 14.44 12.63
C ASP A 68 15.88 13.81 13.11
N LEU A 69 15.86 13.18 14.28
CA LEU A 69 17.00 12.42 14.82
C LEU A 69 17.33 11.21 13.94
N ILE A 70 16.31 10.47 13.50
CA ILE A 70 16.50 9.34 12.57
C ILE A 70 17.09 9.81 11.25
N TYR A 71 16.59 10.91 10.67
CA TYR A 71 17.13 11.46 9.43
C TYR A 71 18.58 11.90 9.57
N ALA A 72 18.92 12.64 10.64
CA ALA A 72 20.29 13.05 10.90
C ALA A 72 21.24 11.85 11.06
N PHE A 73 20.81 10.80 11.76
CA PHE A 73 21.57 9.56 11.90
C PHE A 73 21.77 8.85 10.55
N LEU A 74 20.71 8.71 9.76
CA LEU A 74 20.78 8.06 8.46
C LEU A 74 21.65 8.85 7.47
N ASP A 75 21.57 10.18 7.47
CA ASP A 75 22.43 11.03 6.65
C ASP A 75 23.90 10.84 7.02
N TYR A 76 24.20 10.78 8.32
CA TYR A 76 25.56 10.47 8.80
C TYR A 76 26.01 9.07 8.36
N VAL A 77 25.21 8.03 8.62
CA VAL A 77 25.56 6.64 8.27
C VAL A 77 25.73 6.46 6.77
N LEU A 78 24.81 7.02 5.99
CA LEU A 78 24.81 6.89 4.54
C LEU A 78 25.80 7.85 3.88
N SER A 79 26.35 8.85 4.59
CA SER A 79 27.43 9.69 4.03
C SER A 79 28.63 8.85 3.56
N ASP A 80 28.88 7.70 4.19
CA ASP A 80 29.83 6.68 3.73
C ASP A 80 29.22 5.83 2.60
N ASN A 81 29.85 5.87 1.42
CA ASN A 81 29.36 5.14 0.25
C ASN A 81 29.32 3.62 0.45
N ARG A 82 30.17 3.06 1.32
CA ARG A 82 30.17 1.62 1.62
C ARG A 82 28.85 1.17 2.23
N ASN A 83 28.25 2.01 3.07
CA ASN A 83 26.96 1.71 3.70
C ASN A 83 25.81 1.82 2.69
N ARG A 84 25.87 2.75 1.74
CA ARG A 84 24.92 2.84 0.62
C ARG A 84 24.94 1.59 -0.24
N GLU A 85 26.13 1.15 -0.67
CA GLU A 85 26.27 -0.08 -1.46
C GLU A 85 25.81 -1.31 -0.69
N LYS A 86 26.11 -1.40 0.62
CA LYS A 86 25.65 -2.52 1.44
C LYS A 86 24.13 -2.56 1.59
N LEU A 87 23.49 -1.41 1.80
CA LEU A 87 22.03 -1.32 1.85
C LEU A 87 21.41 -1.77 0.52
N LYS A 88 22.00 -1.37 -0.61
CA LYS A 88 21.55 -1.79 -1.93
C LYS A 88 21.66 -3.30 -2.11
N GLU A 89 22.81 -3.90 -1.81
CA GLU A 89 23.04 -5.35 -1.90
C GLU A 89 22.01 -6.13 -1.08
N LEU A 90 21.80 -5.76 0.19
CA LEU A 90 20.83 -6.42 1.07
C LEU A 90 19.38 -6.27 0.54
N THR A 91 19.06 -5.12 -0.04
CA THR A 91 17.74 -4.88 -0.64
C THR A 91 17.53 -5.75 -1.86
N GLU A 92 18.53 -5.89 -2.74
CA GLU A 92 18.47 -6.74 -3.93
C GLU A 92 18.28 -8.22 -3.56
N ILE A 93 18.96 -8.71 -2.51
CA ILE A 93 18.78 -10.07 -2.00
C ILE A 93 17.33 -10.28 -1.54
N HIS A 94 16.80 -9.38 -0.71
CA HIS A 94 15.43 -9.47 -0.21
C HIS A 94 14.38 -9.46 -1.33
N LEU A 95 14.58 -8.63 -2.37
CA LEU A 95 13.68 -8.58 -3.51
C LEU A 95 13.69 -9.89 -4.31
N LYS A 96 14.87 -10.48 -4.54
CA LYS A 96 14.99 -11.78 -5.22
C LYS A 96 14.32 -12.90 -4.43
N GLU A 97 14.52 -12.96 -3.12
CA GLU A 97 13.85 -13.94 -2.25
C GLU A 97 12.32 -13.81 -2.33
N LYS A 98 11.82 -12.56 -2.35
CA LYS A 98 10.39 -12.30 -2.48
C LYS A 98 9.86 -12.70 -3.85
N GLU A 99 10.61 -12.45 -4.92
CA GLU A 99 10.26 -12.87 -6.28
C GLU A 99 10.18 -14.41 -6.38
N ILE A 100 11.18 -15.13 -5.87
CA ILE A 100 11.18 -16.61 -5.78
C ILE A 100 9.96 -17.11 -5.00
N SER A 101 9.63 -16.48 -3.87
CA SER A 101 8.45 -16.87 -3.08
C SER A 101 7.11 -16.67 -3.81
N LEU A 102 7.05 -15.74 -4.76
CA LEU A 102 5.87 -15.47 -5.60
C LEU A 102 5.83 -16.39 -6.82
N GLU A 103 6.98 -16.81 -7.35
CA GLU A 103 7.06 -17.83 -8.41
C GLU A 103 6.66 -19.22 -7.89
N GLU A 104 7.00 -19.55 -6.64
CA GLU A 104 6.60 -20.79 -5.97
C GLU A 104 5.11 -20.80 -5.54
N ASN A 105 4.47 -19.64 -5.43
CA ASN A 105 3.03 -19.47 -5.16
C ASN A 105 2.34 -18.64 -6.24
N PRO A 106 2.03 -19.22 -7.43
CA PRO A 106 1.48 -18.50 -8.58
C PRO A 106 0.11 -17.85 -8.35
N ASN A 107 -0.59 -18.19 -7.25
CA ASN A 107 -1.91 -17.65 -6.90
C ASN A 107 -1.89 -16.18 -6.41
N LEU A 108 -0.74 -15.51 -6.37
CA LEU A 108 -0.59 -14.12 -5.89
C LEU A 108 -0.26 -13.10 -7.00
N LYS A 109 -0.22 -13.52 -8.27
CA LYS A 109 0.30 -12.71 -9.38
C LYS A 109 -0.60 -11.60 -9.94
N GLU A 110 -1.79 -11.34 -9.40
CA GLU A 110 -2.70 -10.33 -9.98
C GLU A 110 -3.05 -9.14 -9.05
N GLU A 111 -3.01 -7.95 -9.67
CA GLU A 111 -3.39 -6.61 -9.19
C GLU A 111 -2.35 -5.69 -8.52
N ASN A 112 -1.08 -5.68 -8.96
CA ASN A 112 -0.19 -4.52 -8.72
C ASN A 112 0.30 -3.84 -10.02
N ALA A 113 -0.27 -4.18 -11.18
CA ALA A 113 -0.03 -3.43 -12.39
C ALA A 113 -1.01 -2.24 -12.45
N ASN A 114 -0.48 -1.04 -12.18
CA ASN A 114 -1.07 0.25 -12.51
C ASN A 114 -2.41 0.62 -11.82
N ASP A 115 -2.36 0.92 -10.52
CA ASP A 115 -3.24 1.99 -9.99
C ASP A 115 -2.39 3.26 -10.00
N ASP A 116 -2.26 3.85 -11.17
CA ASP A 116 -1.64 5.14 -11.35
C ASP A 116 -2.34 6.18 -10.47
N PHE A 117 -1.50 7.08 -10.01
CA PHE A 117 -1.76 8.21 -9.16
C PHE A 117 -2.71 9.20 -9.87
N GLU A 118 -4.03 9.10 -9.63
CA GLU A 118 -4.91 10.28 -9.77
C GLU A 118 -4.94 11.00 -8.42
N GLU A 119 -3.96 11.88 -8.25
CA GLU A 119 -4.08 13.02 -7.34
C GLU A 119 -5.17 13.91 -7.93
N LEU A 120 -6.41 13.72 -7.47
CA LEU A 120 -7.46 14.71 -7.69
C LEU A 120 -7.03 15.94 -6.89
N THR A 121 -6.34 16.87 -7.55
CA THR A 121 -6.28 18.26 -7.12
C THR A 121 -7.72 18.75 -7.11
N GLU A 122 -8.30 18.91 -5.91
CA GLU A 122 -9.44 19.78 -5.70
C GLU A 122 -8.94 21.20 -5.96
N GLU A 123 -9.04 21.67 -7.21
CA GLU A 123 -9.03 23.11 -7.49
C GLU A 123 -10.41 23.67 -7.11
N GLU A 124 -10.36 24.76 -6.34
CA GLU A 124 -11.45 25.49 -5.68
C GLU A 124 -12.57 25.99 -6.61
#